data_AF-A0A7C5TL89-F1
#
_entry.id   AF-A0A7C5TL89-F1
#
_cell.length_a   1.000
_cell.length_b   1.000
_cell.length_c   1.000
_cell.angle_alpha   90.00
_cell.angle_beta   90.00
_cell.angle_gamma   90.00
#
_symmetry.space_group_name_H-M   'P 1'
#
loop_
_entity.id
_entity.type
_entity.pdbx_description
1 polymer ?
#
loop_
_entity_poly.entity_id
_entity_poly.type
_entity_poly.pdbx_seq_one_letter_code
_entity_poly.pdbx_strand_id
1 'polypeptide(L)'
;MRARAGLAGALAAALATAPAARAESYVIRTQSFDCDWCAEDVREAFEALPQVVAFEADVDGAFLVRTRRGARLDPARVRALLERHGFAFRGMEERR
;
A
#
# COMPACT_ATOMS: atom_id res chain seq x y z
N MET A 1 14.68 -35.53 -50.64
CA MET A 1 13.22 -35.55 -50.32
C MET A 1 12.99 -36.33 -49.03
N ARG A 2 12.63 -35.64 -47.94
CA ARG A 2 11.75 -36.06 -46.82
C ARG A 2 11.94 -35.09 -45.67
N ALA A 3 11.00 -34.15 -45.57
CA ALA A 3 10.83 -33.27 -44.43
C ALA A 3 10.52 -34.08 -43.17
N ARG A 4 11.12 -33.72 -42.03
CA ARG A 4 10.54 -34.01 -40.72
C ARG A 4 10.40 -32.69 -39.98
N ALA A 5 9.17 -32.19 -40.08
CA ALA A 5 8.65 -31.01 -39.44
C ALA A 5 8.90 -31.04 -37.93
N GLY A 6 9.06 -29.84 -37.39
CA GLY A 6 9.48 -29.56 -36.03
C GLY A 6 8.65 -30.25 -34.97
N LEU A 7 9.35 -30.57 -33.88
CA LEU A 7 8.79 -30.88 -32.58
C LEU A 7 8.12 -29.61 -32.02
N ALA A 8 6.98 -29.25 -32.59
CA ALA A 8 5.95 -28.46 -31.94
C ALA A 8 5.24 -29.37 -30.93
N GLY A 9 5.86 -29.53 -29.76
CA GLY A 9 5.28 -30.21 -28.61
C GLY A 9 4.99 -29.17 -27.54
N ALA A 10 3.75 -28.71 -27.47
CA ALA A 10 3.24 -27.71 -26.56
C ALA A 10 3.66 -27.97 -25.09
N LEU A 11 4.59 -27.17 -24.58
CA LEU A 11 4.77 -27.00 -23.14
C LEU A 11 3.66 -26.09 -22.65
N ALA A 12 2.67 -26.78 -22.10
CA ALA A 12 1.52 -26.33 -21.36
C ALA A 12 1.65 -24.94 -20.72
N ALA A 13 0.63 -24.15 -21.03
CA ALA A 13 0.07 -23.10 -20.20
C ALA A 13 0.17 -23.43 -18.70
N ALA A 14 0.84 -22.57 -17.94
CA ALA A 14 0.52 -22.20 -16.56
C ALA A 14 1.58 -21.24 -16.02
N LEU A 15 1.92 -20.17 -16.76
CA LEU A 15 2.45 -19.00 -16.08
C LEU A 15 1.26 -18.36 -15.39
N ALA A 16 1.09 -18.75 -14.13
CA ALA A 16 0.17 -18.19 -13.18
C ALA A 16 0.15 -16.67 -13.35
N THR A 17 -0.91 -16.16 -13.96
CA THR A 17 -1.40 -14.84 -13.61
C THR A 17 -1.89 -14.99 -12.17
N ALA A 18 -0.94 -14.92 -11.22
CA ALA A 18 -1.28 -14.53 -9.88
C ALA A 18 -2.11 -13.25 -10.06
N PRO A 19 -3.39 -13.23 -9.65
CA PRO A 19 -4.11 -11.98 -9.67
C PRO A 19 -3.24 -11.03 -8.85
N ALA A 20 -2.74 -9.97 -9.47
CA ALA A 20 -2.08 -8.89 -8.76
C ALA A 20 -3.00 -8.55 -7.60
N ALA A 21 -2.63 -9.02 -6.41
CA ALA A 21 -3.55 -9.07 -5.30
C ALA A 21 -3.92 -7.62 -5.02
N ARG A 22 -5.19 -7.25 -5.25
CA ARG A 22 -5.72 -5.91 -4.96
C ARG A 22 -5.40 -5.59 -3.50
N ALA A 23 -4.30 -4.87 -3.29
CA ALA A 23 -4.02 -4.23 -2.03
C ALA A 23 -5.00 -3.07 -1.93
N GLU A 24 -5.73 -2.98 -0.82
CA GLU A 24 -6.52 -1.78 -0.55
C GLU A 24 -5.53 -0.66 -0.27
N SER A 25 -5.69 0.47 -0.94
CA SER A 25 -4.77 1.61 -0.79
C SER A 25 -5.53 2.76 -0.17
N TYR A 26 -4.93 3.45 0.78
CA TYR A 26 -5.54 4.58 1.47
C TYR A 26 -4.71 5.81 1.20
N VAL A 27 -5.39 6.90 0.84
CA VAL A 27 -4.79 8.24 0.83
C VAL A 27 -5.24 8.93 2.10
N ILE A 28 -4.30 9.19 3.00
CA ILE A 28 -4.53 9.90 4.26
C ILE A 28 -4.00 11.31 4.11
N ARG A 29 -4.88 12.30 4.18
CA ARG A 29 -4.50 13.72 4.11
C ARG A 29 -4.15 14.21 5.51
N THR A 30 -3.01 14.86 5.65
CA THR A 30 -2.51 15.37 6.92
C THR A 30 -2.06 16.82 6.81
N GLN A 31 -1.83 17.45 7.96
CA GLN A 31 -1.03 18.67 8.07
C GLN A 31 0.00 18.44 9.18
N SER A 32 1.28 18.67 8.89
CA SER A 32 2.34 18.70 9.91
C SER A 32 2.14 19.92 10.80
N PHE A 33 2.32 19.75 12.12
CA PHE A 33 2.34 20.89 13.00
C PHE A 33 3.69 21.62 12.94
N ASP A 34 4.86 20.95 12.95
CA ASP A 34 6.16 21.66 13.03
C ASP A 34 7.45 20.82 12.68
N CYS A 35 7.41 19.74 11.88
CA CYS A 35 8.58 18.82 11.84
C CYS A 35 8.87 18.10 10.51
N ASP A 36 10.06 18.37 9.93
CA ASP A 36 10.60 17.76 8.70
C ASP A 36 11.02 16.27 8.87
N TRP A 37 11.27 15.82 10.11
CA TRP A 37 11.69 14.43 10.43
C TRP A 37 10.55 13.53 10.92
N CYS A 38 9.35 14.07 11.13
CA CYS A 38 8.27 13.35 11.81
C CYS A 38 7.52 12.36 10.91
N ALA A 39 7.76 12.38 9.59
CA ALA A 39 7.19 11.39 8.68
C ALA A 39 7.75 9.98 8.91
N GLU A 40 8.99 9.88 9.40
CA GLU A 40 9.64 8.57 9.65
C GLU A 40 9.04 7.85 10.86
N ASP A 41 8.79 8.55 11.98
CA ASP A 41 8.11 7.96 13.14
C ASP A 41 6.69 7.49 12.80
N VAL A 42 5.98 8.25 11.95
CA VAL A 42 4.66 7.85 11.46
C VAL A 42 4.76 6.64 10.55
N ARG A 43 5.75 6.60 9.64
CA ARG A 43 6.01 5.45 8.77
C ARG A 43 6.22 4.18 9.60
N GLU A 44 7.10 4.23 10.59
CA GLU A 44 7.36 3.09 11.48
C GLU A 44 6.10 2.65 12.24
N ALA A 45 5.31 3.60 12.74
CA ALA A 45 4.06 3.29 13.42
C ALA A 45 3.03 2.59 12.51
N PHE A 46 2.97 2.96 11.22
CA PHE A 46 2.11 2.29 10.23
C PHE A 46 2.68 0.93 9.83
N GLU A 47 3.99 0.82 9.59
CA GLU A 47 4.65 -0.44 9.22
C GLU A 47 4.57 -1.49 10.35
N ALA A 48 4.49 -1.06 11.61
CA ALA A 48 4.25 -1.94 12.75
C ALA A 48 2.82 -2.54 12.78
N LEU A 49 1.87 -1.99 12.01
CA LEU A 49 0.52 -2.55 11.93
C LEU A 49 0.55 -3.81 11.04
N PRO A 50 0.11 -4.97 11.53
CA PRO A 50 0.23 -6.22 10.78
C PRO A 50 -0.55 -6.19 9.46
N GLN A 51 -1.60 -5.38 9.34
CA GLN A 51 -2.35 -5.25 8.10
C GLN A 51 -1.69 -4.36 7.04
N VAL A 52 -0.72 -3.52 7.39
CA VAL A 52 -0.03 -2.63 6.44
C VAL A 52 1.08 -3.41 5.73
N VAL A 53 1.22 -3.18 4.43
CA VAL A 53 2.24 -3.81 3.57
C VAL A 53 3.17 -2.82 2.90
N ALA A 54 2.77 -1.55 2.84
CA ALA A 54 3.62 -0.45 2.39
C ALA A 54 3.08 0.89 2.92
N PHE A 55 4.00 1.81 3.15
CA PHE A 55 3.72 3.20 3.50
C PHE A 55 4.60 4.10 2.62
N GLU A 56 4.00 5.14 2.07
CA GLU A 56 4.70 6.17 1.29
C GLU A 56 4.25 7.54 1.78
N ALA A 57 5.20 8.43 2.07
CA ALA A 57 4.92 9.82 2.37
C ALA A 57 5.09 10.67 1.11
N ASP A 58 4.09 11.47 0.81
CA ASP A 58 4.12 12.47 -0.25
C ASP A 58 4.48 13.83 0.35
N VAL A 59 5.24 14.62 -0.42
CA VAL A 59 5.72 15.96 -0.03
C VAL A 59 4.58 16.95 0.19
N ASP A 60 3.40 16.72 -0.38
CA ASP A 60 2.20 17.55 -0.20
C ASP A 60 1.40 17.22 1.07
N GLY A 61 1.97 16.45 2.01
CA GLY A 61 1.33 16.11 3.29
C GLY A 61 0.29 15.00 3.19
N ALA A 62 0.40 14.13 2.18
CA ALA A 62 -0.42 12.95 2.04
C ALA A 62 0.38 11.68 2.33
N PHE A 63 -0.25 10.72 3.00
CA PHE A 63 0.31 9.39 3.21
C PHE A 63 -0.45 8.37 2.39
N LEU A 64 0.28 7.62 1.56
CA LEU A 64 -0.22 6.45 0.87
C LEU A 64 0.03 5.22 1.74
N VAL A 65 -1.03 4.54 2.16
CA VAL A 65 -0.93 3.32 2.97
C VAL A 65 -1.56 2.17 2.24
N ARG A 66 -0.79 1.13 1.96
CA ARG A 66 -1.30 -0.09 1.33
C ARG A 66 -1.49 -1.15 2.39
N THR A 67 -2.64 -1.82 2.36
CA THR A 67 -2.95 -2.90 3.30
C THR A 67 -3.12 -4.24 2.60
N ARG A 68 -3.01 -5.32 3.38
CA ARG A 68 -3.40 -6.67 2.95
C ARG A 68 -4.85 -6.66 2.46
N ARG A 69 -5.15 -7.54 1.51
CA ARG A 69 -6.49 -7.67 0.93
C ARG A 69 -7.54 -7.92 2.02
N GLY A 70 -8.63 -7.15 1.97
CA GLY A 70 -9.74 -7.26 2.91
C GLY A 70 -9.48 -6.65 4.30
N ALA A 71 -8.27 -6.17 4.57
CA ALA A 71 -8.00 -5.39 5.76
C ALA A 71 -8.50 -3.96 5.57
N ARG A 72 -9.01 -3.38 6.66
CA ARG A 72 -9.45 -1.99 6.70
C ARG A 72 -8.69 -1.22 7.75
N LEU A 73 -8.38 0.03 7.42
CA LEU A 73 -7.91 0.99 8.41
C LEU A 73 -9.13 1.66 9.04
N ASP A 74 -9.15 1.69 10.38
CA ASP A 74 -10.16 2.41 11.12
C ASP A 74 -9.80 3.92 11.15
N PRO A 75 -10.66 4.82 10.66
CA PRO A 75 -10.35 6.24 10.60
C PRO A 75 -10.06 6.86 11.97
N ALA A 76 -10.70 6.39 13.05
CA ALA A 76 -10.47 6.93 14.39
C ALA A 76 -9.11 6.50 14.94
N ARG A 77 -8.69 5.24 14.71
CA ARG A 77 -7.34 4.77 15.04
C ARG A 77 -6.26 5.48 14.25
N VAL A 78 -6.48 5.70 12.95
CA VAL A 78 -5.57 6.46 12.09
C VAL A 78 -5.40 7.88 12.59
N ARG A 79 -6.50 8.59 12.88
CA ARG A 79 -6.47 9.92 13.48
C ARG A 79 -5.67 9.94 14.77
N ALA A 80 -5.99 9.05 15.70
CA ALA A 80 -5.32 9.00 17.00
C ALA A 80 -3.82 8.70 16.88
N LEU A 81 -3.43 7.87 15.90
CA LEU A 81 -2.01 7.63 15.58
C LEU A 81 -1.35 8.92 15.13
N LEU A 82 -1.90 9.58 14.12
CA LEU A 82 -1.34 10.82 13.57
C LEU A 82 -1.22 11.94 14.61
N GLU A 83 -2.25 12.15 15.41
CA GLU A 83 -2.26 13.22 16.43
C GLU A 83 -1.20 12.97 17.52
N ARG A 84 -0.92 11.71 17.89
CA ARG A 84 0.17 11.38 18.82
C ARG A 84 1.56 11.71 18.27
N HIS A 85 1.71 11.73 16.94
CA HIS A 85 2.96 12.04 16.25
C HIS A 85 3.00 13.47 15.69
N GLY A 86 2.08 14.35 16.12
CA GLY A 86 2.10 15.76 15.70
C GLY A 86 1.58 16.01 14.29
N PHE A 87 0.69 15.16 13.78
CA PHE A 87 -0.01 15.36 12.51
C PHE A 87 -1.51 15.59 12.72
N ALA A 88 -2.05 16.61 12.06
CA ALA A 88 -3.49 16.84 12.01
C ALA A 88 -4.13 15.95 10.94
N PHE A 89 -5.05 15.07 11.34
CA PHE A 89 -5.83 14.29 10.38
C PHE A 89 -6.85 15.15 9.64
N ARG A 90 -6.78 15.20 8.30
CA ARG A 90 -7.70 15.95 7.43
C ARG A 90 -8.71 15.08 6.70
N GLY A 91 -8.42 13.79 6.56
CA GLY A 91 -9.32 12.83 5.93
C GLY A 91 -8.59 11.58 5.46
N MET A 92 -9.35 10.54 5.15
CA MET A 92 -8.85 9.29 4.59
C MET A 92 -9.81 8.80 3.50
N GLU A 93 -9.25 8.41 2.37
CA GLU A 93 -9.99 7.87 1.23
C GLU A 93 -9.44 6.49 0.87
N GLU A 94 -10.33 5.51 0.70
CA GLU A 94 -10.01 4.18 0.17
C GLU A 94 -9.94 4.23 -1.37
N ARG A 95 -8.85 3.74 -1.95
CA ARG A 95 -8.58 3.62 -3.39
C ARG A 95 -8.52 2.12 -3.75
N ARG A 96 -9.32 1.71 -4.75
CA ARG A 96 -9.52 0.30 -5.20
C ARG A 96 -9.01 0.01 -6.61
#